data_AF-A0A086D4B2-F1
#
_entry.id   AF-A0A086D4B2-F1
#
_cell.length_a   1.000
_cell.length_b   1.000
_cell.length_c   1.000
_cell.angle_alpha   90.00
_cell.angle_beta   90.00
_cell.angle_gamma   90.00
#
_symmetry.space_group_name_H-M   'P 1'
#
loop_
_entity.id
_entity.type
_entity.pdbx_description
1 polymer ?
#
loop_
_entity_poly.entity_id
_entity_poly.type
_entity_poly.pdbx_seq_one_letter_code
_entity_poly.pdbx_strand_id
1 'polypeptide(L)'
;MPRPGFVRTWSAVAAMFFLNGGLFGTWASRIPRVTELHGLDDAGLGLLLLGLGVGALISFPLAGRAADHFGAARTTRTLAIACVLTLGLVAAAPTVWSLALALVLFGGAQGAMDVTMNGWAGEAERALGKPVMASFHALWSLGAGAGAALGYLATHLALPLLWHFLLAGGLIYVITAVHAAVPWPR
;
A
#
# COMPACT_ATOMS: atom_id res chain seq x y z
N MET A 1 -18.42 -23.14 -1.03
CA MET A 1 -18.02 -22.70 -2.39
C MET A 1 -16.74 -23.43 -2.79
N PRO A 2 -16.58 -23.89 -4.04
CA PRO A 2 -15.32 -24.48 -4.51
C PRO A 2 -14.18 -23.46 -4.36
N ARG A 3 -13.02 -23.90 -3.86
CA ARG A 3 -11.85 -23.01 -3.74
C ARG A 3 -11.34 -22.65 -5.15
N PRO A 4 -10.95 -21.40 -5.40
CA PRO A 4 -10.39 -21.00 -6.69
C PRO A 4 -9.13 -21.83 -7.00
N GLY A 5 -8.91 -22.13 -8.28
CA GLY A 5 -7.70 -22.81 -8.72
C GLY A 5 -6.43 -22.03 -8.37
N PHE A 6 -5.29 -22.73 -8.35
CA PHE A 6 -3.98 -22.20 -7.91
C PHE A 6 -3.69 -20.78 -8.44
N VAL A 7 -3.78 -20.61 -9.76
CA VAL A 7 -3.43 -19.35 -10.45
C VAL A 7 -4.28 -18.18 -9.95
N ARG A 8 -5.58 -18.39 -9.75
CA ARG A 8 -6.50 -17.33 -9.30
C ARG A 8 -6.22 -16.91 -7.86
N THR A 9 -6.03 -17.88 -6.97
CA THR A 9 -5.71 -17.63 -5.56
C THR A 9 -4.39 -16.89 -5.42
N TRP A 10 -3.34 -17.40 -6.07
CA TRP A 10 -2.02 -16.79 -6.03
C TRP A 10 -2.05 -15.37 -6.61
N SER A 11 -2.66 -15.17 -7.78
CA SER A 11 -2.73 -13.87 -8.45
C SER A 11 -3.46 -12.82 -7.62
N ALA A 12 -4.53 -13.21 -6.90
CA ALA A 12 -5.30 -12.29 -6.06
C ALA A 12 -4.47 -11.71 -4.90
N VAL A 13 -3.71 -12.57 -4.21
CA VAL A 13 -2.85 -12.14 -3.09
C VAL A 13 -1.64 -11.38 -3.62
N ALA A 14 -0.99 -11.90 -4.66
CA ALA A 14 0.15 -11.26 -5.31
C ALA A 14 -0.16 -9.83 -5.78
N ALA A 15 -1.37 -9.59 -6.29
CA ALA A 15 -1.82 -8.27 -6.70
C ALA A 15 -1.91 -7.28 -5.52
N MET A 16 -2.32 -7.72 -4.32
CA MET A 16 -2.36 -6.86 -3.13
C MET A 16 -0.98 -6.53 -2.60
N PHE A 17 -0.03 -7.47 -2.65
CA PHE A 17 1.37 -7.21 -2.32
C PHE A 17 1.98 -6.20 -3.31
N PHE A 18 1.76 -6.40 -4.61
CA PHE A 18 2.20 -5.46 -5.65
C PHE A 18 1.60 -4.06 -5.45
N LEU A 19 0.30 -3.96 -5.12
CA LEU A 19 -0.34 -2.69 -4.81
C LEU A 19 0.31 -2.00 -3.61
N ASN A 20 0.42 -2.70 -2.47
CA ASN A 20 0.97 -2.14 -1.23
C ASN A 20 2.41 -1.63 -1.43
N GLY A 21 3.23 -2.41 -2.15
CA GLY A 21 4.59 -2.01 -2.52
C GLY A 21 4.59 -0.83 -3.50
N GLY A 22 3.75 -0.87 -4.53
CA GLY A 22 3.65 0.17 -5.55
C GLY A 22 3.24 1.53 -4.99
N LEU A 23 2.28 1.56 -4.07
CA LEU A 23 1.88 2.80 -3.39
C LEU A 23 3.02 3.34 -2.51
N PHE A 24 3.73 2.45 -1.80
CA PHE A 24 4.90 2.85 -1.02
C PHE A 24 6.03 3.42 -1.90
N GLY A 25 6.37 2.74 -3.00
CA GLY A 25 7.40 3.21 -3.93
C GLY A 25 7.03 4.52 -4.63
N THR A 26 5.75 4.71 -4.93
CA THR A 26 5.19 5.96 -5.47
C THR A 26 5.42 7.12 -4.50
N TRP A 27 5.12 6.92 -3.21
CA TRP A 27 5.42 7.89 -2.15
C TRP A 27 6.93 8.13 -2.00
N ALA A 28 7.69 7.06 -1.78
CA ALA A 28 9.10 7.11 -1.43
C ALA A 28 9.95 7.84 -2.49
N SER A 29 9.67 7.58 -3.77
CA SER A 29 10.37 8.25 -4.89
C SER A 29 10.14 9.76 -4.97
N ARG A 30 9.14 10.28 -4.27
CA ARG A 30 8.78 11.71 -4.27
C ARG A 30 9.11 12.42 -2.96
N ILE A 31 9.71 11.75 -1.98
CA ILE A 31 10.19 12.35 -0.73
C ILE A 31 11.02 13.62 -0.99
N PRO A 32 12.02 13.65 -1.90
CA PRO A 32 12.81 14.85 -2.13
C PRO A 32 11.96 16.06 -2.55
N ARG A 33 10.96 15.85 -3.39
CA ARG A 33 10.05 16.92 -3.83
C ARG A 33 9.15 17.40 -2.70
N VAL A 34 8.71 16.50 -1.83
CA VAL A 34 7.89 16.84 -0.65
C VAL A 34 8.72 17.64 0.36
N THR A 35 9.96 17.24 0.60
CA THR A 35 10.93 17.98 1.42
C THR A 35 11.12 19.41 0.91
N GLU A 36 11.31 19.57 -0.40
CA GLU A 36 11.44 20.90 -1.03
C GLU A 36 10.17 21.75 -0.87
N LEU A 37 8.99 21.19 -1.16
CA LEU A 37 7.71 21.91 -1.10
C LEU A 37 7.37 22.42 0.31
N HIS A 38 7.80 21.70 1.34
CA HIS A 38 7.52 22.04 2.73
C HIS A 38 8.71 22.66 3.47
N GLY A 39 9.85 22.87 2.78
CA GLY A 39 11.05 23.46 3.37
C GLY A 39 11.60 22.65 4.54
N LEU A 40 11.54 21.31 4.46
CA LEU A 40 11.92 20.42 5.56
C LEU A 40 13.45 20.27 5.62
N ASP A 41 13.99 20.34 6.83
CA ASP A 41 15.32 19.84 7.14
C ASP A 41 15.28 18.33 7.45
N ASP A 42 16.46 17.74 7.68
CA ASP A 42 16.58 16.30 7.97
C ASP A 42 15.80 15.88 9.23
N ALA A 43 15.78 16.75 10.25
CA ALA A 43 15.05 16.51 11.49
C ALA A 43 13.53 16.53 11.27
N GLY A 44 13.02 17.51 10.52
CA GLY A 44 11.62 17.61 10.14
C GLY A 44 11.15 16.42 9.30
N LEU A 45 11.94 16.02 8.30
CA LEU A 45 11.66 14.81 7.53
C LEU A 45 11.66 13.55 8.43
N GLY A 46 12.66 13.42 9.31
CA GLY A 46 12.76 12.32 10.26
C GLY A 46 11.52 12.20 11.15
N LEU A 47 10.99 13.32 11.66
CA LEU A 47 9.78 13.35 12.48
C LEU A 47 8.53 12.93 11.69
N LEU A 48 8.42 13.34 10.43
CA LEU A 48 7.31 12.92 9.56
C LEU A 48 7.36 11.41 9.26
N LEU A 49 8.55 10.87 8.99
CA LEU A 49 8.75 9.44 8.78
C LEU A 49 8.50 8.63 10.07
N LEU A 50 8.85 9.19 11.23
CA LEU A 50 8.47 8.62 12.52
C LEU A 50 6.94 8.58 12.68
N GLY A 51 6.24 9.67 12.32
CA GLY A 51 4.77 9.72 12.32
C GLY A 51 4.14 8.64 11.43
N LEU A 52 4.69 8.42 10.23
CA LEU A 52 4.29 7.33 9.35
C LEU A 52 4.44 5.96 10.06
N GLY A 53 5.59 5.73 10.71
CA GLY A 53 5.84 4.50 11.48
C GLY A 53 4.89 4.33 12.68
N VAL A 54 4.60 5.40 13.41
CA VAL A 54 3.64 5.41 14.53
C VAL A 54 2.24 5.04 14.05
N GLY A 55 1.80 5.63 12.92
CA GLY A 55 0.53 5.27 12.29
C GLY A 55 0.43 3.78 11.99
N ALA A 56 1.49 3.21 11.41
CA ALA A 56 1.56 1.77 11.13
C ALA A 56 1.48 0.94 12.42
N LEU A 57 2.27 1.25 13.45
CA LEU A 57 2.28 0.51 14.72
C LEU A 57 0.91 0.51 15.40
N ILE A 58 0.21 1.65 15.44
CA ILE A 58 -1.15 1.75 15.99
C ILE A 58 -2.14 0.87 15.22
N SER A 59 -1.95 0.77 13.90
CA SER A 59 -2.85 0.04 13.02
C SER A 59 -2.78 -1.48 13.19
N PHE A 60 -1.63 -2.05 13.58
CA PHE A 60 -1.42 -3.51 13.63
C PHE A 60 -2.45 -4.28 14.47
N PRO A 61 -2.70 -3.94 15.75
CA PRO A 61 -3.66 -4.67 16.57
C PRO A 61 -5.12 -4.46 16.11
N LEU A 62 -5.41 -3.36 15.41
CA LEU A 62 -6.73 -3.07 14.86
C LEU A 62 -6.97 -3.88 13.59
N ALA A 63 -5.96 -3.95 12.73
CA ALA A 63 -5.96 -4.70 11.49
C ALA A 63 -6.10 -6.22 11.74
N GLY A 64 -5.38 -6.76 12.73
CA GLY A 64 -5.53 -8.15 13.14
C GLY A 64 -6.96 -8.48 13.57
N ARG A 65 -7.54 -7.69 14.49
CA ARG A 65 -8.94 -7.86 14.92
C ARG A 65 -9.94 -7.73 13.77
N ALA A 66 -9.71 -6.78 12.86
CA ALA A 66 -10.55 -6.60 11.69
C ALA A 66 -10.44 -7.79 10.71
N ALA A 67 -9.24 -8.36 10.54
CA ALA A 67 -9.04 -9.58 9.75
C ALA A 67 -9.76 -10.78 10.38
N ASP A 68 -9.66 -10.96 11.70
CA ASP A 68 -10.33 -12.06 12.40
C ASP A 68 -11.87 -11.95 12.32
N HIS A 69 -12.41 -10.73 12.37
CA HIS A 69 -13.86 -10.51 12.40
C HIS A 69 -14.49 -10.47 11.00
N PHE A 70 -13.84 -9.80 10.03
CA PHE A 70 -14.40 -9.58 8.69
C PHE A 70 -13.81 -10.51 7.61
N GLY A 71 -12.75 -11.25 7.93
CA GLY A 71 -11.94 -12.06 7.02
C GLY A 71 -10.79 -11.27 6.41
N ALA A 72 -9.59 -11.86 6.39
CA ALA A 72 -8.36 -11.19 5.94
C ALA A 72 -8.49 -10.62 4.51
N ALA A 73 -9.00 -11.41 3.56
CA ALA A 73 -9.15 -10.98 2.16
C ALA A 73 -10.06 -9.76 1.99
N ARG A 74 -11.18 -9.68 2.74
CA ARG A 74 -12.10 -8.54 2.66
C ARG A 74 -11.48 -7.29 3.27
N THR A 75 -10.82 -7.45 4.41
CA THR A 75 -10.16 -6.35 5.12
C THR A 75 -9.03 -5.77 4.27
N THR A 76 -8.18 -6.61 3.66
CA THR A 76 -7.12 -6.17 2.73
C THR A 76 -7.65 -5.35 1.56
N ARG A 77 -8.72 -5.82 0.88
CA ARG A 77 -9.31 -5.08 -0.26
C ARG A 77 -9.91 -3.74 0.14
N THR A 78 -10.44 -3.65 1.35
CA THR A 78 -10.99 -2.40 1.88
C THR A 78 -9.85 -1.41 2.18
N LEU A 79 -8.78 -1.91 2.79
CA LEU A 79 -7.59 -1.12 3.12
C LEU A 79 -6.82 -0.68 1.87
N ALA A 80 -6.84 -1.45 0.79
CA ALA A 80 -6.31 -1.05 -0.51
C ALA A 80 -6.89 0.30 -1.00
N ILE A 81 -8.20 0.52 -0.81
CA ILE A 81 -8.84 1.80 -1.12
C ILE A 81 -8.32 2.89 -0.17
N ALA A 82 -8.24 2.59 1.12
CA ALA A 82 -7.72 3.54 2.12
C ALA A 82 -6.27 3.97 1.81
N CYS A 83 -5.40 3.06 1.36
CA CYS A 83 -4.03 3.38 0.97
C CYS A 83 -3.98 4.38 -0.20
N VAL A 84 -4.82 4.19 -1.22
CA VAL A 84 -4.89 5.12 -2.37
C VAL A 84 -5.41 6.49 -1.95
N LEU A 85 -6.46 6.53 -1.13
CA LEU A 85 -7.05 7.78 -0.64
C LEU A 85 -6.06 8.56 0.22
N THR A 86 -5.40 7.89 1.16
CA THR A 86 -4.42 8.51 2.07
C THR A 86 -3.15 8.94 1.33
N LEU A 87 -2.72 8.21 0.30
CA LEU A 87 -1.67 8.69 -0.62
C LEU A 87 -2.08 9.99 -1.32
N GLY A 88 -3.34 10.09 -1.77
CA GLY A 88 -3.89 11.33 -2.30
C GLY A 88 -3.87 12.50 -1.31
N LEU A 89 -4.19 12.23 -0.03
CA LEU A 89 -4.09 13.24 1.04
C LEU A 89 -2.67 13.75 1.24
N VAL A 90 -1.67 12.86 1.17
CA VAL A 90 -0.25 13.24 1.26
C VAL A 90 0.11 14.21 0.13
N ALA A 91 -0.36 13.99 -1.10
CA ALA A 91 -0.10 14.90 -2.21
C ALA A 91 -0.87 16.22 -2.15
N ALA A 92 -2.02 16.24 -1.47
CA ALA A 92 -2.89 17.41 -1.36
C ALA A 92 -2.60 18.28 -0.13
N ALA A 93 -1.66 17.88 0.73
CA ALA A 93 -1.35 18.56 1.98
C ALA A 93 -0.74 19.97 1.74
N PRO A 94 -1.42 21.06 2.12
CA PRO A 94 -0.89 22.42 1.90
C PRO A 94 0.13 22.85 2.96
N THR A 95 0.16 22.19 4.13
CA THR A 95 1.04 22.57 5.25
C THR A 95 1.74 21.34 5.84
N VAL A 96 2.84 21.57 6.56
CA VAL A 96 3.58 20.49 7.25
C VAL A 96 2.72 19.72 8.25
N TRP A 97 1.79 20.40 8.94
CA TRP A 97 0.87 19.75 9.89
C TRP A 97 -0.13 18.84 9.19
N SER A 98 -0.70 19.30 8.07
CA SER A 98 -1.58 18.46 7.25
C SER A 98 -0.81 17.28 6.62
N LEU A 99 0.45 17.49 6.24
CA LEU A 99 1.31 16.43 5.73
C LEU A 99 1.62 15.39 6.82
N ALA A 100 1.93 15.83 8.04
CA ALA A 100 2.15 14.95 9.18
C ALA A 100 0.95 14.05 9.44
N LEU A 101 -0.25 14.64 9.49
CA LEU A 101 -1.49 13.87 9.66
C LEU A 101 -1.70 12.91 8.49
N ALA A 102 -1.52 13.36 7.25
CA ALA A 102 -1.66 12.53 6.06
C ALA A 102 -0.68 11.35 6.06
N LEU A 103 0.56 11.54 6.51
CA LEU A 103 1.57 10.48 6.62
C LEU A 103 1.28 9.49 7.74
N VAL A 104 0.75 9.94 8.88
CA VAL A 104 0.24 9.04 9.94
C VAL A 104 -0.89 8.17 9.39
N LEU A 105 -1.84 8.78 8.68
CA LEU A 105 -2.97 8.04 8.08
C LEU A 105 -2.51 7.08 6.98
N PHE A 106 -1.59 7.51 6.10
CA PHE A 106 -1.01 6.68 5.06
C PHE A 106 -0.21 5.51 5.64
N GLY A 107 0.62 5.77 6.66
CA GLY A 107 1.35 4.75 7.40
C GLY A 107 0.42 3.75 8.09
N GLY A 108 -0.67 4.24 8.69
CA GLY A 108 -1.69 3.37 9.29
C GLY A 108 -2.45 2.52 8.26
N ALA A 109 -2.80 3.07 7.10
CA ALA A 109 -3.44 2.32 6.03
C ALA A 109 -2.49 1.24 5.47
N GLN A 110 -1.24 1.61 5.16
CA GLN A 110 -0.19 0.69 4.69
C GLN A 110 0.10 -0.40 5.72
N GLY A 111 0.26 -0.05 7.00
CA GLY A 111 0.53 -1.00 8.07
C GLY A 111 -0.62 -1.97 8.30
N ALA A 112 -1.87 -1.47 8.28
CA ALA A 112 -3.04 -2.33 8.40
C ALA A 112 -3.18 -3.27 7.19
N MET A 113 -2.93 -2.75 5.98
CA MET A 113 -2.98 -3.55 4.78
C MET A 113 -1.90 -4.63 4.82
N ASP A 114 -0.69 -4.30 5.29
CA ASP A 114 0.42 -5.25 5.45
C ASP A 114 0.05 -6.41 6.38
N VAL A 115 -0.49 -6.13 7.57
CA VAL A 115 -0.93 -7.17 8.50
C VAL A 115 -2.00 -8.08 7.86
N THR A 116 -3.02 -7.47 7.25
CA THR A 116 -4.15 -8.25 6.69
C THR A 116 -3.77 -9.03 5.44
N MET A 117 -2.92 -8.47 4.56
CA MET A 117 -2.49 -9.14 3.34
C MET A 117 -1.55 -10.31 3.64
N ASN A 118 -0.69 -10.20 4.68
CA ASN A 118 0.12 -11.31 5.16
C ASN A 118 -0.76 -12.42 5.78
N GLY A 119 -1.82 -12.04 6.50
CA GLY A 119 -2.83 -12.99 6.97
C GLY A 119 -3.49 -13.76 5.81
N TRP A 120 -3.96 -13.04 4.79
CA TRP A 120 -4.55 -13.65 3.59
C TRP A 120 -3.54 -14.52 2.83
N ALA A 121 -2.28 -14.09 2.73
CA ALA A 121 -1.21 -14.87 2.12
C ALA A 121 -0.97 -16.19 2.87
N GLY A 122 -0.97 -16.18 4.21
CA GLY A 122 -0.86 -17.39 5.01
C GLY A 122 -2.03 -18.36 4.82
N GLU A 123 -3.26 -17.84 4.70
CA GLU A 123 -4.43 -18.65 4.34
C GLU A 123 -4.31 -19.24 2.93
N ALA A 124 -3.85 -18.44 1.97
CA ALA A 124 -3.65 -18.88 0.60
C ALA A 124 -2.59 -19.97 0.51
N GLU A 125 -1.45 -19.81 1.16
CA GLU A 125 -0.39 -20.80 1.24
C GLU A 125 -0.91 -22.15 1.80
N ARG A 126 -1.68 -22.11 2.89
CA ARG A 126 -2.33 -23.31 3.45
C ARG A 126 -3.32 -23.94 2.46
N ALA A 127 -4.13 -23.13 1.77
CA ALA A 127 -5.11 -23.63 0.80
C ALA A 127 -4.45 -24.23 -0.46
N LEU A 128 -3.28 -23.72 -0.85
CA LEU A 128 -2.53 -24.17 -2.02
C LEU A 128 -1.61 -25.37 -1.70
N GLY A 129 -1.29 -25.60 -0.43
CA GLY A 129 -0.37 -26.65 0.01
C GLY A 129 1.07 -26.45 -0.49
N LYS A 130 1.48 -25.19 -0.76
CA LYS A 130 2.78 -24.85 -1.33
C LYS A 130 3.34 -23.59 -0.68
N PRO A 131 4.64 -23.55 -0.31
CA PRO A 131 5.26 -22.36 0.26
C PRO A 131 5.42 -21.28 -0.83
N VAL A 132 4.52 -20.31 -0.85
CA VAL A 132 4.46 -19.24 -1.87
C VAL A 132 4.64 -17.84 -1.27
N MET A 133 4.74 -17.69 0.05
CA MET A 133 4.92 -16.39 0.73
C MET A 133 6.08 -15.56 0.15
N ALA A 134 7.24 -16.18 -0.09
CA ALA A 134 8.39 -15.51 -0.68
C ALA A 134 8.09 -14.89 -2.05
N SER A 135 7.24 -15.54 -2.85
CA SER A 135 6.82 -14.98 -4.15
C SER A 135 5.95 -13.73 -3.98
N PHE A 136 5.10 -13.66 -2.95
CA PHE A 136 4.30 -12.47 -2.68
C PHE A 136 5.18 -11.28 -2.28
N HIS A 137 6.19 -11.49 -1.43
CA HIS A 137 7.16 -10.44 -1.11
C HIS A 137 8.01 -10.02 -2.32
N ALA A 138 8.35 -10.93 -3.23
CA ALA A 138 8.98 -10.56 -4.49
C ALA A 138 8.08 -9.62 -5.32
N LEU A 139 6.76 -9.86 -5.33
CA LEU A 139 5.80 -8.98 -6.00
C LEU A 139 5.63 -7.64 -5.27
N TRP A 140 5.73 -7.59 -3.95
CA TRP A 140 5.78 -6.33 -3.21
C TRP A 140 6.99 -5.48 -3.63
N SER A 141 8.17 -6.09 -3.71
CA SER A 141 9.40 -5.42 -4.15
C SER A 141 9.30 -4.96 -5.61
N LEU A 142 8.74 -5.80 -6.49
CA LEU A 142 8.49 -5.42 -7.88
C LEU A 142 7.51 -4.24 -7.97
N GLY A 143 6.46 -4.25 -7.16
CA GLY A 143 5.53 -3.13 -7.02
C GLY A 143 6.24 -1.86 -6.59
N ALA A 144 7.04 -1.92 -5.52
CA ALA A 144 7.81 -0.77 -5.03
C ALA A 144 8.77 -0.21 -6.10
N GLY A 145 9.46 -1.07 -6.83
CA GLY A 145 10.29 -0.68 -7.97
C GLY A 145 9.48 -0.01 -9.09
N ALA A 146 8.31 -0.56 -9.45
CA ALA A 146 7.43 0.03 -10.45
C ALA A 146 6.89 1.40 -10.03
N GLY A 147 6.45 1.55 -8.77
CA GLY A 147 6.03 2.83 -8.20
C GLY A 147 7.16 3.86 -8.20
N ALA A 148 8.38 3.44 -7.87
CA ALA A 148 9.54 4.32 -7.94
C ALA A 148 9.91 4.73 -9.37
N ALA A 149 9.81 3.81 -10.33
CA ALA A 149 10.02 4.09 -11.76
C ALA A 149 8.99 5.09 -12.29
N LEU A 150 7.72 4.95 -11.91
CA LEU A 150 6.67 5.94 -12.22
C LEU A 150 6.98 7.30 -11.60
N GLY A 151 7.48 7.35 -10.36
CA GLY A 151 7.92 8.58 -9.72
C GLY A 151 9.11 9.25 -10.40
N TYR A 152 10.08 8.46 -10.88
CA TYR A 152 11.18 8.96 -11.71
C TYR A 152 10.67 9.60 -13.00
N LEU A 153 9.80 8.91 -13.74
CA LEU A 153 9.18 9.45 -14.95
C LEU A 153 8.37 10.72 -14.66
N ALA A 154 7.57 10.74 -13.59
CA ALA A 154 6.82 11.90 -13.18
C ALA A 154 7.73 13.09 -12.83
N THR A 155 8.90 12.83 -12.26
CA THR A 155 9.91 13.87 -11.99
C THR A 155 10.48 14.43 -13.29
N HIS A 156 10.85 13.58 -14.25
CA HIS A 156 11.34 14.01 -15.56
C HIS A 156 10.30 14.77 -16.38
N LEU A 157 9.03 14.42 -16.26
CA LEU A 157 7.93 15.11 -16.91
C LEU A 157 7.43 16.34 -16.12
N ALA A 158 8.10 16.70 -15.03
CA ALA A 158 7.72 17.80 -14.14
C ALA A 158 6.25 17.73 -13.67
N LEU A 159 5.71 16.52 -13.49
CA LEU A 159 4.34 16.33 -13.05
C LEU A 159 4.14 16.83 -11.61
N PRO A 160 3.06 17.58 -11.33
CA PRO A 160 2.66 17.90 -9.97
C PRO A 160 2.43 16.65 -9.13
N LEU A 161 2.73 16.74 -7.83
CA LEU A 161 2.67 15.61 -6.90
C LEU A 161 1.28 14.95 -6.88
N LEU A 162 0.23 15.77 -6.87
CA LEU A 162 -1.16 15.31 -6.89
C LEU A 162 -1.49 14.48 -8.13
N TRP A 163 -1.15 14.98 -9.32
CA TRP A 163 -1.40 14.26 -10.57
C TRP A 163 -0.64 12.95 -10.63
N HIS A 164 0.63 12.95 -10.23
CA HIS A 164 1.41 11.71 -10.16
C HIS A 164 0.76 10.69 -9.21
N PHE A 165 0.44 11.07 -7.98
CA PHE A 165 -0.08 10.12 -6.99
C PHE A 165 -1.48 9.59 -7.34
N LEU A 166 -2.35 10.43 -7.90
CA LEU A 166 -3.68 9.99 -8.36
C LEU A 166 -3.58 9.05 -9.57
N LEU A 167 -2.74 9.38 -10.55
CA LEU A 167 -2.59 8.56 -11.76
C LEU A 167 -1.88 7.25 -11.45
N ALA A 168 -0.73 7.28 -10.78
CA ALA A 168 0.03 6.09 -10.43
C ALA A 168 -0.75 5.21 -9.44
N GLY A 169 -1.24 5.80 -8.34
CA GLY A 169 -2.01 5.08 -7.34
C GLY A 169 -3.31 4.50 -7.90
N GLY A 170 -4.05 5.28 -8.69
CA GLY A 170 -5.26 4.85 -9.38
C GLY A 170 -5.00 3.73 -10.39
N LEU A 171 -3.95 3.86 -11.22
CA LEU A 171 -3.57 2.85 -12.21
C LEU A 171 -3.20 1.52 -11.53
N ILE A 172 -2.32 1.56 -10.53
CA ILE A 172 -1.89 0.36 -9.80
C ILE A 172 -3.11 -0.28 -9.11
N TYR A 173 -3.99 0.52 -8.49
CA TYR A 173 -5.22 0.02 -7.88
C TYR A 173 -6.15 -0.64 -8.89
N VAL A 174 -6.43 -0.01 -10.02
CA VAL A 174 -7.32 -0.56 -11.05
C VAL A 174 -6.77 -1.89 -11.57
N ILE A 175 -5.48 -1.96 -11.90
CA ILE A 175 -4.85 -3.19 -12.39
C ILE A 175 -4.99 -4.31 -11.35
N THR A 176 -4.66 -4.02 -10.10
CA THR A 176 -4.61 -5.03 -9.03
C THR A 176 -6.00 -5.45 -8.53
N ALA A 177 -6.98 -4.55 -8.56
CA ALA A 177 -8.36 -4.81 -8.14
C ALA A 177 -9.04 -5.88 -9.01
N VAL A 178 -8.76 -5.90 -10.32
CA VAL A 178 -9.30 -6.91 -11.24
C VAL A 178 -8.84 -8.32 -10.84
N HIS A 179 -7.59 -8.45 -10.39
CA HIS A 179 -7.04 -9.73 -9.94
C HIS A 179 -7.49 -10.12 -8.53
N ALA A 180 -7.69 -9.14 -7.64
CA ALA A 180 -8.08 -9.40 -6.27
C ALA A 180 -9.57 -9.76 -6.10
N ALA A 181 -10.40 -9.61 -7.13
CA ALA A 181 -11.83 -9.96 -7.11
C ALA A 181 -12.10 -11.48 -7.12
N VAL A 182 -11.49 -12.21 -6.19
CA VAL A 182 -11.66 -13.66 -6.04
C VAL A 182 -12.51 -13.96 -4.79
N PRO A 183 -13.55 -14.81 -4.87
CA PRO A 183 -14.26 -15.24 -3.67
C PRO A 183 -13.31 -15.95 -2.71
N TRP A 184 -13.24 -15.50 -1.46
CA TRP A 184 -12.40 -16.08 -0.43
C TRP A 184 -13.24 -16.44 0.79
N PRO A 185 -13.05 -17.62 1.41
CA PRO A 185 -13.73 -17.95 2.67
C PRO A 185 -13.32 -16.95 3.76
N ARG A 186 -14.22 -16.74 4.72
CA ARG A 186 -13.84 -16.11 5.99
C ARG A 186 -13.09 -17.11 6.86
#